data_AF-A0A428KW42-F1
#
_entry.id   AF-A0A428KW42-F1
#
_cell.length_a   1.000
_cell.length_b   1.000
_cell.length_c   1.000
_cell.angle_alpha   90.00
_cell.angle_beta   90.00
_cell.angle_gamma   90.00
#
_symmetry.space_group_name_H-M   'P 1'
#
loop_
_entity.id
_entity.type
_entity.pdbx_description
1 polymer ?
#
loop_
_entity_poly.entity_id
_entity_poly.type
_entity_poly.pdbx_seq_one_letter_code
_entity_poly.pdbx_strand_id
1 'polypeptide(L)'
;MLKSASLLLLFLLISYYSSAQANDGFQRRDGNMYVVRNGEIKPMPHDVHLPNGRLVTRDGFIVQRDGSRTELRDGQGCTVLGEATTISRAGNGRLQLAGPVSAAPAGSQVVIVPAQSWQGWLRGRGKGHGKHKGRKKH
;
A
#
# COMPACT_ATOMS: atom_id res chain seq x y z
N MET A 1 11.38 -24.89 -42.74
CA MET A 1 10.68 -25.31 -41.50
C MET A 1 11.27 -24.66 -40.22
N LEU A 2 11.86 -23.45 -40.28
CA LEU A 2 12.57 -22.82 -39.15
C LEU A 2 11.81 -21.67 -38.43
N LYS A 3 10.62 -21.28 -38.90
CA LYS A 3 9.89 -20.12 -38.35
C LYS A 3 9.08 -20.43 -37.08
N SER A 4 8.80 -21.71 -36.81
CA SER A 4 7.91 -22.15 -35.72
C SER A 4 8.58 -22.14 -34.34
N ALA A 5 9.91 -22.29 -34.26
CA ALA A 5 10.64 -22.36 -33.00
C ALA A 5 10.82 -20.98 -32.33
N SER A 6 10.87 -19.90 -33.12
CA SER A 6 11.09 -18.54 -32.63
C SER A 6 9.86 -17.94 -31.92
N LEU A 7 8.66 -18.35 -32.35
CA LEU A 7 7.40 -17.88 -31.76
C LEU A 7 7.14 -18.48 -30.35
N LEU A 8 7.57 -19.72 -30.12
CA LEU A 8 7.46 -20.40 -28.83
C LEU A 8 8.40 -19.81 -27.77
N LEU A 9 9.59 -19.36 -28.18
CA LEU A 9 10.55 -18.73 -27.27
C LEU A 9 10.06 -17.36 -26.78
N LEU A 10 9.37 -16.60 -27.63
CA LEU A 10 8.81 -15.29 -27.29
C LEU A 10 7.61 -15.41 -26.31
N PHE A 11 6.77 -16.44 -26.47
CA PHE A 11 5.65 -16.71 -25.55
C PHE A 11 6.12 -17.16 -24.16
N LEU A 12 7.21 -17.92 -24.08
CA LEU A 12 7.82 -18.31 -22.81
C LEU A 12 8.32 -17.09 -22.03
N LEU A 13 9.00 -16.14 -22.69
CA LEU A 13 9.50 -14.93 -22.04
C LEU A 13 8.38 -14.04 -21.48
N ILE A 14 7.25 -13.88 -22.19
CA ILE A 14 6.12 -13.05 -21.73
C ILE A 14 5.46 -13.65 -20.47
N SER A 15 5.44 -14.98 -20.33
CA SER A 15 4.85 -15.66 -19.18
C SER A 15 5.65 -15.46 -17.88
N TYR A 16 6.98 -15.28 -17.96
CA TYR A 16 7.82 -15.02 -16.78
C TYR A 16 7.56 -13.63 -16.17
N TYR A 17 7.38 -12.60 -17.00
CA TYR A 17 7.19 -11.22 -16.52
C TYR A 17 5.90 -11.03 -15.71
N SER A 18 4.84 -11.80 -16.01
CA SER A 18 3.55 -11.68 -15.32
C SER A 18 3.59 -12.14 -13.86
N SER A 19 4.56 -12.98 -13.47
CA SER A 19 4.64 -13.52 -12.10
C SER A 19 5.28 -12.57 -11.08
N ALA A 20 6.05 -11.57 -11.52
CA ALA A 20 6.73 -10.63 -10.63
C ALA A 20 5.77 -9.59 -10.03
N GLN A 21 4.79 -9.11 -10.80
CA GLN A 21 3.81 -8.13 -10.31
C GLN A 21 2.75 -8.73 -9.38
N ALA A 22 2.55 -10.05 -9.41
CA ALA A 22 1.59 -10.73 -8.54
C ALA A 22 2.01 -10.77 -7.05
N ASN A 23 3.24 -10.35 -6.72
CA ASN A 23 3.80 -10.46 -5.38
C ASN A 23 4.09 -9.11 -4.71
N ASP A 24 3.72 -8.00 -5.35
CA ASP A 24 3.90 -6.66 -4.79
C ASP A 24 2.62 -6.17 -4.10
N GLY A 25 2.78 -5.57 -2.93
CA GLY A 25 1.66 -5.01 -2.19
C GLY A 25 2.02 -4.67 -0.76
N PHE A 26 1.05 -4.85 0.11
CA PHE A 26 1.12 -4.51 1.52
C PHE A 26 0.57 -5.66 2.35
N GLN A 27 1.09 -5.83 3.56
CA GLN A 27 0.68 -6.85 4.52
C GLN A 27 0.48 -6.23 5.89
N ARG A 28 -0.63 -6.57 6.55
CA ARG A 28 -0.81 -6.38 7.99
C ARG A 28 -0.33 -7.62 8.72
N ARG A 29 0.58 -7.44 9.68
CA ARG A 29 1.11 -8.50 10.51
C ARG A 29 1.45 -7.95 11.89
N ASP A 30 0.97 -8.64 12.92
CA ASP A 30 1.24 -8.30 14.32
C ASP A 30 0.89 -6.83 14.61
N GLY A 31 -0.23 -6.36 14.07
CA GLY A 31 -0.72 -4.98 14.17
C GLY A 31 0.02 -3.96 13.30
N ASN A 32 1.16 -4.32 12.69
CA ASN A 32 2.00 -3.43 11.89
C ASN A 32 1.81 -3.65 10.39
N MET A 33 2.01 -2.59 9.61
CA MET A 33 1.99 -2.67 8.15
C MET A 33 3.39 -2.82 7.56
N TYR A 34 3.47 -3.67 6.55
CA TYR A 34 4.68 -3.97 5.80
C TYR A 34 4.44 -3.81 4.30
N VAL A 35 5.47 -3.42 3.59
CA VAL A 35 5.52 -3.44 2.12
C VAL A 35 6.08 -4.77 1.68
N VAL A 36 5.36 -5.46 0.80
CA VAL A 36 5.83 -6.65 0.12
C VAL A 36 6.31 -6.23 -1.27
N ARG A 37 7.58 -6.45 -1.58
CA ARG A 37 8.15 -6.19 -2.91
C ARG A 37 8.96 -7.38 -3.36
N ASN A 38 8.60 -7.93 -4.51
CA ASN A 38 9.11 -9.20 -5.01
C ASN A 38 8.99 -10.31 -3.97
N GLY A 39 7.98 -10.31 -3.10
CA GLY A 39 7.86 -11.27 -1.99
C GLY A 39 8.83 -11.08 -0.81
N GLU A 40 9.67 -10.03 -0.82
CA GLU A 40 10.40 -9.57 0.37
C GLU A 40 9.53 -8.63 1.20
N ILE A 41 9.58 -8.76 2.53
CA ILE A 41 8.82 -7.93 3.46
C ILE A 41 9.74 -6.86 4.05
N LYS A 42 9.31 -5.59 4.00
CA LYS A 42 9.99 -4.47 4.67
C LYS A 42 8.99 -3.67 5.49
N PRO A 43 9.37 -3.14 6.67
CA PRO A 43 8.49 -2.27 7.45
C PRO A 43 7.98 -1.11 6.59
N MET A 44 6.72 -0.70 6.77
CA MET A 44 6.15 0.46 6.08
C MET A 44 6.32 1.72 6.95
N PRO A 45 7.28 2.62 6.65
CA PRO A 45 7.63 3.71 7.56
C PRO A 45 6.64 4.88 7.54
N HIS A 46 5.85 5.03 6.48
CA HIS A 46 4.84 6.06 6.32
C HIS A 46 3.63 5.53 5.54
N ASP A 47 2.52 6.24 5.62
CA ASP A 47 1.33 5.95 4.82
C ASP A 47 1.62 6.15 3.33
N VAL A 48 1.06 5.30 2.48
CA VAL A 48 1.37 5.27 1.05
C VAL A 48 0.14 5.67 0.24
N HIS A 49 0.28 6.75 -0.53
CA HIS A 49 -0.70 7.15 -1.53
C HIS A 49 -0.51 6.32 -2.78
N LEU A 50 -1.58 5.67 -3.22
CA LEU A 50 -1.58 4.84 -4.41
C LEU A 50 -1.88 5.70 -5.66
N PRO A 51 -1.43 5.28 -6.86
CA PRO A 51 -1.69 6.01 -8.10
C PRO A 51 -3.18 6.22 -8.39
N ASN A 52 -4.03 5.34 -7.90
CA ASN A 52 -5.48 5.45 -8.00
C ASN A 52 -6.10 6.35 -6.92
N GLY A 53 -5.32 7.15 -6.19
CA GLY A 53 -5.81 8.11 -5.19
C GLY A 53 -6.32 7.49 -3.87
N ARG A 54 -6.15 6.17 -3.68
CA ARG A 54 -6.39 5.52 -2.39
C ARG A 54 -5.18 5.73 -1.47
N LEU A 55 -5.37 5.57 -0.16
CA LEU A 55 -4.31 5.65 0.85
C LEU A 55 -4.25 4.34 1.63
N VAL A 56 -3.05 3.79 1.78
CA VAL A 56 -2.78 2.67 2.69
C VAL A 56 -2.08 3.23 3.93
N THR A 57 -2.72 3.15 5.09
CA THR A 57 -2.17 3.67 6.34
C THR A 57 -1.33 2.64 7.07
N ARG A 58 -0.37 3.10 7.87
CA ARG A 58 0.44 2.23 8.75
C ARG A 58 -0.36 1.47 9.79
N ASP A 59 -1.52 2.02 10.15
CA ASP A 59 -2.44 1.42 11.11
C ASP A 59 -3.29 0.30 10.51
N GLY A 60 -3.14 0.01 9.21
CA GLY A 60 -3.82 -1.10 8.55
C GLY A 60 -5.16 -0.74 7.93
N PHE A 61 -5.37 0.51 7.53
CA PHE A 61 -6.58 0.91 6.79
C PHE A 61 -6.26 1.19 5.32
N ILE A 62 -7.23 0.84 4.47
CA ILE A 62 -7.30 1.30 3.08
C ILE A 62 -8.37 2.37 3.01
N VAL A 63 -7.96 3.61 2.78
CA VAL A 63 -8.87 4.74 2.59
C VAL A 63 -9.13 4.91 1.10
N GLN A 64 -10.40 4.86 0.71
CA GLN A 64 -10.86 5.10 -0.64
C GLN A 64 -10.85 6.59 -0.97
N ARG A 65 -11.01 6.92 -2.26
CA ARG A 65 -11.08 8.31 -2.72
C ARG A 65 -12.22 9.12 -2.09
N ASP A 66 -13.33 8.45 -1.77
CA ASP A 66 -14.50 9.06 -1.13
C ASP A 66 -14.32 9.25 0.39
N GLY A 67 -13.19 8.83 0.95
CA GLY A 67 -12.90 8.88 2.38
C GLY A 67 -13.41 7.68 3.18
N SER A 68 -14.13 6.73 2.56
CA SER A 68 -14.49 5.48 3.21
C SER A 68 -13.24 4.66 3.51
N ARG A 69 -13.25 3.89 4.61
CA ARG A 69 -12.09 3.11 5.06
C ARG A 69 -12.44 1.64 5.24
N THR A 70 -11.52 0.78 4.83
CA THR A 70 -11.57 -0.67 5.06
C THR A 70 -10.40 -1.05 5.93
N GLU A 71 -10.66 -1.74 7.05
CA GLU A 71 -9.61 -2.27 7.91
C GLU A 71 -9.08 -3.61 7.36
N LEU A 72 -7.76 -3.75 7.33
CA LEU A 72 -7.06 -5.01 7.08
C LEU A 72 -6.82 -5.72 8.41
N ARG A 73 -7.19 -6.99 8.53
CA ARG A 73 -6.85 -7.80 9.71
C ARG A 73 -5.43 -8.36 9.58
N ASP A 74 -4.84 -8.79 10.69
CA ASP A 74 -3.56 -9.50 10.64
C ASP A 74 -3.63 -10.72 9.71
N GLY A 75 -2.59 -10.90 8.89
CA GLY A 75 -2.55 -11.92 7.84
C GLY A 75 -3.23 -11.50 6.53
N GLN A 76 -3.95 -10.38 6.51
CA GLN A 76 -4.46 -9.78 5.28
C GLN A 76 -3.47 -8.76 4.71
N GLY A 77 -3.74 -8.35 3.48
CA GLY A 77 -2.95 -7.36 2.78
C GLY A 77 -3.76 -6.63 1.74
N CYS A 78 -3.08 -5.81 0.95
CA CYS A 78 -3.67 -5.27 -0.26
C CYS A 78 -2.66 -5.17 -1.40
N THR A 79 -3.17 -5.18 -2.62
CA THR A 79 -2.35 -4.97 -3.82
C THR A 79 -1.79 -3.54 -3.88
N VAL A 80 -0.92 -3.27 -4.85
CA VAL A 80 -0.47 -1.90 -5.18
C VAL A 80 -1.59 -0.97 -5.67
N LEU A 81 -2.79 -1.51 -5.90
CA LEU A 81 -4.02 -0.76 -6.21
C LEU A 81 -4.96 -0.66 -5.00
N GLY A 82 -4.57 -1.19 -3.85
CA GLY A 82 -5.36 -1.13 -2.61
C GLY A 82 -6.53 -2.11 -2.59
N GLU A 83 -6.50 -3.14 -3.43
CA GLU A 83 -7.50 -4.21 -3.37
C GLU A 83 -7.13 -5.15 -2.24
N ALA A 84 -8.04 -5.34 -1.28
CA ALA A 84 -7.81 -6.24 -0.17
C ALA A 84 -7.61 -7.67 -0.67
N THR A 85 -6.60 -8.35 -0.15
CA THR A 85 -6.24 -9.72 -0.51
C THR A 85 -5.81 -10.52 0.72
N THR A 86 -5.89 -11.84 0.62
CA THR A 86 -5.26 -12.71 1.63
C THR A 86 -3.81 -12.92 1.24
N ILE A 87 -2.92 -13.06 2.21
CA ILE A 87 -1.52 -13.37 1.92
C ILE A 87 -1.27 -14.85 2.22
N SER A 88 -0.77 -15.58 1.23
CA SER A 88 -0.30 -16.95 1.38
C SER A 88 1.22 -17.03 1.24
N ARG A 89 1.81 -18.13 1.72
CA ARG A 89 3.21 -18.46 1.43
C ARG A 89 3.24 -19.35 0.19
N ALA A 90 4.01 -18.94 -0.81
CA ALA A 90 4.36 -19.77 -1.94
C ALA A 90 5.26 -20.93 -1.48
N GLY A 91 5.28 -22.03 -2.25
CA GLY A 91 6.08 -23.23 -1.91
C GLY A 91 7.59 -23.00 -1.82
N ASN A 92 8.08 -21.86 -2.29
CA ASN A 92 9.46 -21.40 -2.18
C ASN A 92 9.73 -20.54 -0.92
N GLY A 93 8.78 -20.45 0.00
CA GLY A 93 8.88 -19.65 1.24
C GLY A 93 8.64 -18.14 1.07
N ARG A 94 8.42 -17.64 -0.15
CA ARG A 94 8.07 -16.23 -0.40
C ARG A 94 6.60 -15.97 -0.10
N LEU A 95 6.25 -14.73 0.20
CA LEU A 95 4.84 -14.32 0.28
C LEU A 95 4.26 -14.08 -1.11
N GLN A 96 3.00 -14.47 -1.26
CA GLN A 96 2.18 -14.27 -2.45
C GLN A 96 0.81 -13.73 -2.05
N LEU A 97 0.32 -12.76 -2.83
CA LEU A 97 -1.03 -12.23 -2.66
C LEU A 97 -2.01 -13.25 -3.28
N ALA A 98 -2.80 -13.90 -2.43
CA ALA A 98 -3.74 -14.93 -2.80
C ALA A 98 -5.13 -14.31 -2.97
N GLY A 99 -5.48 -14.00 -4.23
CA GLY A 99 -6.84 -13.67 -4.69
C GLY A 99 -7.54 -12.47 -4.02
N PRO A 100 -8.61 -11.94 -4.59
CA PRO A 100 -9.42 -10.94 -3.92
C PRO A 100 -10.04 -11.55 -2.65
N VAL A 101 -9.94 -10.89 -1.50
CA VAL A 101 -10.83 -11.25 -0.38
C VAL A 101 -12.20 -10.73 -0.79
N SER A 102 -13.17 -11.63 -0.98
CA SER A 102 -14.56 -11.19 -1.03
C SER A 102 -14.83 -10.40 0.25
N ALA A 103 -15.17 -9.12 0.11
CA ALA A 103 -15.63 -8.29 1.21
C ALA A 103 -16.96 -8.88 1.72
N ALA A 104 -16.90 -9.92 2.54
CA ALA A 104 -18.07 -10.46 3.21
C ALA A 104 -18.48 -9.45 4.29
N PRO A 105 -19.77 -9.06 4.34
CA PRO A 105 -20.27 -8.10 5.32
C PRO A 105 -20.40 -8.82 6.66
N ALA A 106 -19.35 -8.80 7.46
CA ALA A 106 -19.40 -9.32 8.83
C ALA A 106 -19.04 -8.21 9.81
N GLY A 107 -20.05 -7.39 10.12
CA GLY A 107 -20.13 -6.66 11.39
C GLY A 107 -19.18 -5.49 11.64
N SER A 108 -18.40 -5.04 10.66
CA SER A 108 -17.59 -3.84 10.83
C SER A 108 -18.48 -2.60 10.77
N GLN A 109 -18.73 -2.02 11.93
CA GLN A 109 -19.26 -0.68 12.09
C GLN A 109 -18.56 0.23 11.08
N VAL A 110 -19.31 0.72 10.10
CA VAL A 110 -18.90 1.86 9.27
C VAL A 110 -18.87 3.05 10.23
N VAL A 111 -17.79 3.18 10.98
CA VAL A 111 -17.55 4.38 11.77
C VAL A 111 -17.19 5.44 10.74
N ILE A 112 -18.21 6.17 10.30
CA ILE A 112 -18.11 7.42 9.56
C ILE A 112 -17.42 8.40 10.52
N VAL A 113 -16.09 8.38 10.56
CA VAL A 113 -15.34 9.46 11.19
C VAL A 113 -15.30 10.56 10.13
N PRO A 114 -15.95 11.72 10.36
CA PRO A 114 -15.92 12.81 9.38
C PRO A 114 -14.47 13.21 9.10
N ALA A 115 -14.18 13.42 7.82
CA ALA A 115 -12.86 13.70 7.24
C ALA A 115 -12.27 15.08 7.63
N GLN A 116 -12.44 15.52 8.88
CA GLN A 116 -12.05 16.85 9.35
C GLN A 116 -10.68 16.89 10.05
N SER A 117 -9.97 15.77 10.19
CA SER A 117 -8.66 15.75 10.88
C SER A 117 -7.43 15.89 9.96
N TRP A 118 -7.59 15.95 8.63
CA TRP A 118 -6.45 16.04 7.69
C TRP A 118 -6.10 17.48 7.26
N GLN A 119 -7.00 18.47 7.42
CA GLN A 119 -6.71 19.85 6.99
C GLN A 119 -5.70 20.58 7.91
N GLY A 120 -5.37 20.04 9.09
CA GLY A 120 -4.39 20.63 10.00
C GLY A 120 -2.93 20.48 9.54
N TRP A 121 -2.58 19.40 8.84
CA TRP A 121 -1.18 19.11 8.46
C TRP A 121 -0.70 19.89 7.23
N LEU A 122 -1.61 20.27 6.32
CA LEU A 122 -1.29 21.07 5.13
C LEU A 122 -1.02 22.56 5.45
N ARG A 123 -1.25 23.04 6.67
CA ARG A 123 -1.03 24.44 7.10
C ARG A 123 0.24 24.67 7.93
N GLY A 124 1.22 23.76 7.89
CA GLY A 124 2.41 23.82 8.76
C GLY A 124 3.75 24.10 8.10
N ARG A 125 3.82 24.49 6.81
CA ARG A 125 5.10 24.64 6.10
C ARG A 125 5.18 25.94 5.29
N GLY A 126 5.18 27.07 6.00
CA GLY A 126 5.30 28.42 5.44
C GLY A 126 6.44 29.23 6.08
N LYS A 127 7.48 29.49 5.28
CA LYS A 127 8.64 30.38 5.49
C LYS A 127 8.32 31.73 6.16
N GLY A 128 9.21 32.16 7.06
CA GLY A 128 9.35 33.56 7.51
C GLY A 128 10.83 33.93 7.71
N HIS A 129 11.38 34.65 6.73
CA HIS A 129 12.66 35.38 6.82
C HIS A 129 12.56 36.55 7.81
N GLY A 130 13.68 36.96 8.42
CA GLY A 130 13.79 38.34 8.93
C GLY A 130 14.84 38.57 10.02
N LYS A 131 16.00 39.09 9.62
CA LYS A 131 16.98 39.79 10.49
C LYS A 131 16.32 40.99 11.18
N HIS A 132 16.70 41.32 12.43
CA HIS A 132 16.94 42.70 12.94
C HIS A 132 17.57 42.61 14.35
N LYS A 133 18.86 42.95 14.49
CA LYS A 133 19.40 44.19 15.09
C LYS A 133 19.06 44.44 16.59
N GLY A 134 20.06 44.25 17.45
CA GLY A 134 20.59 45.34 18.30
C GLY A 134 20.01 45.59 19.71
N ARG A 135 20.92 45.46 20.70
CA ARG A 135 21.31 46.52 21.67
C ARG A 135 20.57 46.61 23.04
N LYS A 136 21.38 46.32 24.08
CA LYS A 136 21.58 46.98 25.40
C LYS A 136 20.71 46.67 26.65
N LYS A 137 21.49 46.41 27.73
CA LYS A 137 21.41 46.82 29.15
C LYS A 137 20.31 46.22 30.03
N HIS A 138 20.75 45.55 31.09
CA HIS A 138 20.77 46.12 32.44
C HIS A 138 22.03 45.66 33.18
#